data_AF-A0A258EY44-F1
#
_entry.id   AF-A0A258EY44-F1
#
_cell.length_a   1.000
_cell.length_b   1.000
_cell.length_c   1.000
_cell.angle_alpha   90.00
_cell.angle_beta   90.00
_cell.angle_gamma   90.00
#
_symmetry.space_group_name_H-M   'P 1'
#
loop_
_entity.id
_entity.type
_entity.pdbx_description
1 polymer ?
#
loop_
_entity_poly.entity_id
_entity_poly.type
_entity_poly.pdbx_seq_one_letter_code
_entity_poly.pdbx_strand_id
1 'polypeptide(L)'
;CLILNQTDTEGPIILSIDNNSYDAQYWINQFLNIKYADDANSHTQQYIELCKEFSTEILKTSYGAQKQNTFLAKTIDFFKENEVVNIERFKDDVFDEDKHKSLFDDYKKTFEGDQNIVMRNQFDVAEAVVNKEKKKIKTDIKLDTNIQIKLDIDAPEASSEYLERGYDNEKKMYYYKVFFNVEA
;
A
#
# COMPACT_ATOMS: atom_id res chain seq x y z
N CYS A 1 -10.20 -28.04 3.92
CA CYS A 1 -11.11 -27.15 4.67
C CYS A 1 -11.32 -27.74 6.06
N LEU A 2 -10.95 -27.00 7.09
CA LEU A 2 -11.18 -27.31 8.50
C LEU A 2 -12.13 -26.25 9.05
N ILE A 3 -13.27 -26.66 9.60
CA ILE A 3 -14.26 -25.76 10.21
C ILE A 3 -14.06 -25.84 11.72
N LEU A 4 -13.70 -24.71 12.32
CA LEU A 4 -13.55 -24.59 13.76
C LEU A 4 -14.87 -24.08 14.33
N ASN A 5 -15.52 -24.93 15.13
CA ASN A 5 -16.70 -24.53 15.88
C ASN A 5 -16.26 -23.80 17.16
N GLN A 6 -15.66 -22.62 16.99
CA GLN A 6 -15.41 -21.71 18.10
C GLN A 6 -16.69 -20.91 18.37
N THR A 7 -17.05 -20.84 19.64
CA THR A 7 -18.20 -20.10 20.16
C THR A 7 -17.81 -18.63 20.29
N ASP A 8 -17.62 -17.97 19.15
CA ASP A 8 -17.57 -16.51 19.11
C ASP A 8 -18.83 -15.96 18.44
N THR A 9 -19.21 -14.74 18.80
CA THR A 9 -20.46 -14.11 18.34
C THR A 9 -20.54 -13.90 16.81
N GLU A 10 -19.43 -14.08 16.11
CA GLU A 10 -19.28 -13.85 14.67
C GLU A 10 -19.49 -15.12 13.81
N GLY A 11 -19.68 -16.29 14.43
CA GLY A 11 -19.98 -17.54 13.75
C GLY A 11 -18.76 -18.47 13.55
N PRO A 12 -18.91 -19.58 12.81
CA PRO A 12 -17.87 -20.59 12.66
C PRO A 12 -16.70 -20.09 11.79
N ILE A 13 -15.47 -20.25 12.30
CA ILE A 13 -14.24 -19.89 11.59
C ILE A 13 -13.86 -21.03 10.63
N ILE A 14 -13.55 -20.68 9.38
CA ILE A 14 -13.19 -21.65 8.35
C ILE A 14 -11.72 -21.47 7.96
N LEU A 15 -10.91 -22.49 8.22
CA LEU A 15 -9.53 -22.57 7.74
C LEU A 15 -9.50 -23.39 6.44
N SER A 16 -9.27 -22.72 5.32
CA SER A 16 -9.09 -23.38 4.03
C SER A 16 -7.62 -23.30 3.59
N ILE A 17 -7.05 -24.45 3.23
CA ILE A 17 -5.74 -24.57 2.59
C ILE A 17 -6.03 -25.12 1.21
N ASP A 18 -5.67 -24.38 0.17
CA ASP A 18 -5.88 -24.80 -1.22
C ASP A 18 -4.58 -24.71 -2.02
N ASN A 19 -4.34 -25.74 -2.84
CA ASN A 19 -3.22 -25.85 -3.77
C ASN A 19 -3.62 -25.52 -5.22
N ASN A 20 -4.92 -25.37 -5.53
CA ASN A 20 -5.43 -25.12 -6.87
C ASN A 20 -6.43 -23.95 -6.89
N SER A 21 -5.91 -22.74 -7.11
CA SER A 21 -6.61 -21.47 -6.86
C SER A 21 -7.88 -21.20 -7.69
N TYR A 22 -8.12 -21.92 -8.79
CA TYR A 22 -9.22 -21.58 -9.71
C TYR A 22 -10.57 -22.17 -9.27
N ASP A 23 -10.65 -23.48 -9.01
CA ASP A 23 -11.91 -24.14 -8.61
C ASP A 23 -12.30 -23.79 -7.16
N ALA A 24 -11.31 -23.46 -6.33
CA ALA A 24 -11.47 -23.08 -4.92
C ALA A 24 -12.35 -21.84 -4.74
N GLN A 25 -12.23 -20.86 -5.65
CA GLN A 25 -12.92 -19.58 -5.53
C GLN A 25 -14.44 -19.73 -5.69
N TYR A 26 -14.92 -20.68 -6.51
CA TYR A 26 -16.36 -20.95 -6.60
C TYR A 26 -16.91 -21.42 -5.26
N TRP A 27 -16.24 -22.38 -4.62
CA TRP A 27 -16.69 -22.92 -3.34
C TRP A 27 -16.65 -21.88 -2.21
N ILE A 28 -15.58 -21.08 -2.14
CA ILE A 28 -15.41 -20.06 -1.10
C ILE A 28 -16.37 -18.88 -1.32
N ASN A 29 -16.43 -18.34 -2.54
CA ASN A 29 -17.12 -17.08 -2.81
C ASN A 29 -18.59 -17.27 -3.22
N GLN A 30 -18.92 -18.32 -3.98
CA GLN A 30 -20.26 -18.49 -4.58
C GLN A 30 -21.12 -19.52 -3.84
N PHE A 31 -20.53 -20.64 -3.39
CA PHE A 31 -21.29 -21.70 -2.71
C PHE A 31 -21.40 -21.46 -1.20
N LEU A 32 -20.27 -21.26 -0.51
CA LEU A 32 -20.22 -21.08 0.95
C LEU A 32 -20.40 -19.61 1.37
N ASN A 33 -20.24 -18.66 0.43
CA ASN A 33 -20.31 -17.22 0.67
C ASN A 33 -19.50 -16.77 1.90
N ILE A 34 -18.27 -17.28 2.01
CA ILE A 34 -17.38 -17.03 3.13
C ILE A 34 -16.89 -15.60 3.05
N LYS A 35 -17.04 -14.85 4.14
CA LYS A 35 -16.42 -13.54 4.30
C LYS A 35 -15.05 -13.70 4.95
N TYR A 36 -14.11 -12.83 4.58
CA TYR A 36 -12.87 -12.71 5.32
C TYR A 36 -13.18 -12.40 6.79
N ALA A 37 -12.38 -12.97 7.69
CA ALA A 37 -12.46 -12.64 9.10
C ALA A 37 -12.25 -11.13 9.28
N ASP A 38 -13.00 -10.54 10.21
CA ASP A 38 -12.83 -9.13 10.57
C ASP A 38 -11.67 -9.00 11.57
N ASP A 39 -10.47 -9.27 11.09
CA ASP A 39 -9.25 -9.39 11.90
C ASP A 39 -8.14 -8.41 11.49
N ALA A 40 -7.07 -8.38 12.28
CA ALA A 40 -5.88 -7.57 12.03
C ALA A 40 -5.27 -7.82 10.64
N ASN A 41 -5.35 -9.05 10.11
CA ASN A 41 -4.83 -9.38 8.78
C ASN A 41 -5.63 -8.67 7.70
N SER A 42 -6.96 -8.78 7.77
CA SER A 42 -7.90 -8.16 6.84
C SER A 42 -7.76 -6.65 6.86
N HIS A 43 -7.74 -6.03 8.05
CA HIS A 43 -7.57 -4.58 8.20
C HIS A 43 -6.24 -4.08 7.64
N THR A 44 -5.13 -4.74 8.00
CA THR A 44 -3.79 -4.38 7.51
C THR A 44 -3.74 -4.48 5.98
N GLN A 45 -4.26 -5.57 5.41
CA GLN A 45 -4.26 -5.78 3.96
C GLN A 45 -5.10 -4.71 3.23
N GLN A 46 -6.32 -4.46 3.70
CA GLN A 46 -7.23 -3.49 3.08
C GLN A 46 -6.65 -2.08 3.11
N TYR A 47 -6.04 -1.68 4.24
CA TYR A 47 -5.49 -0.34 4.37
C TYR A 47 -4.23 -0.13 3.52
N ILE A 48 -3.37 -1.13 3.40
CA ILE A 48 -2.23 -1.08 2.49
C ILE A 48 -2.71 -1.02 1.03
N GLU A 49 -3.78 -1.74 0.68
CA GLU A 49 -4.38 -1.66 -0.66
C GLU A 49 -4.93 -0.27 -0.96
N LEU A 50 -5.68 0.34 -0.03
CA LEU A 50 -6.12 1.73 -0.13
C LEU A 50 -4.94 2.68 -0.42
N CYS A 51 -3.84 2.52 0.32
CA CYS A 51 -2.64 3.34 0.11
C CYS A 51 -2.03 3.10 -1.28
N LYS A 52 -1.98 1.84 -1.75
CA LYS A 52 -1.48 1.50 -3.08
C LYS A 52 -2.31 2.12 -4.20
N GLU A 53 -3.63 2.01 -4.11
CA GLU A 53 -4.53 2.56 -5.12
C GLU A 53 -4.49 4.09 -5.12
N PHE A 54 -4.57 4.73 -3.94
CA PHE A 54 -4.40 6.17 -3.79
C PHE A 54 -3.07 6.66 -4.40
N SER A 55 -1.99 5.94 -4.14
CA SER A 55 -0.67 6.28 -4.67
C SER A 55 -0.63 6.22 -6.21
N THR A 56 -1.37 5.31 -6.81
CA THR A 56 -1.37 5.08 -8.25
C THR A 56 -2.31 6.04 -8.98
N GLU A 57 -3.50 6.26 -8.43
CA GLU A 57 -4.53 7.06 -9.08
C GLU A 57 -4.34 8.56 -8.84
N ILE A 58 -3.95 8.95 -7.62
CA ILE A 58 -3.84 10.35 -7.23
C ILE A 58 -2.39 10.81 -7.27
N LEU A 59 -1.50 10.16 -6.50
CA LEU A 59 -0.13 10.67 -6.34
C LEU A 59 0.68 10.56 -7.62
N LYS A 60 0.70 9.39 -8.25
CA LYS A 60 1.45 9.17 -9.50
C LYS A 60 0.95 10.06 -10.63
N THR A 61 -0.36 10.16 -10.81
CA THR A 61 -0.99 10.93 -11.89
C THR A 61 -0.77 12.43 -11.72
N SER A 62 -0.91 12.94 -10.49
CA SER A 62 -0.89 14.39 -10.23
C SER A 62 0.49 14.93 -9.87
N TYR A 63 1.34 14.12 -9.22
CA TYR A 63 2.61 14.54 -8.63
C TYR A 63 3.82 13.70 -9.08
N GLY A 64 3.60 12.64 -9.85
CA GLY A 64 4.64 11.81 -10.46
C GLY A 64 5.09 10.62 -9.60
N ALA A 65 5.87 9.75 -10.24
CA ALA A 65 6.31 8.48 -9.66
C ALA A 65 7.24 8.63 -8.44
N GLN A 66 8.00 9.73 -8.36
CA GLN A 66 8.85 10.00 -7.20
C GLN A 66 8.01 10.15 -5.93
N LYS A 67 6.99 11.03 -5.95
CA LYS A 67 6.11 11.26 -4.79
C LYS A 67 5.29 10.02 -4.44
N GLN A 68 4.87 9.25 -5.45
CA GLN A 68 4.25 7.93 -5.24
C GLN A 68 5.18 7.00 -4.44
N ASN A 69 6.44 6.86 -4.87
CA ASN A 69 7.38 5.92 -4.25
C ASN A 69 7.75 6.34 -2.83
N THR A 70 7.97 7.64 -2.58
CA THR A 70 8.21 8.17 -1.23
C THR A 70 7.03 7.85 -0.29
N PHE A 71 5.80 8.09 -0.75
CA PHE A 71 4.59 7.80 0.03
C PHE A 71 4.46 6.31 0.37
N LEU A 72 4.68 5.42 -0.60
CA LEU A 72 4.59 3.97 -0.39
C LEU A 72 5.68 3.46 0.56
N ALA A 73 6.90 3.99 0.48
CA ALA A 73 7.96 3.66 1.42
C ALA A 73 7.64 4.13 2.84
N LYS A 74 7.22 5.39 3.02
CA LYS A 74 6.77 5.92 4.32
C LYS A 74 5.60 5.11 4.90
N THR A 75 4.65 4.71 4.05
CA THR A 75 3.53 3.83 4.45
C THR A 75 4.03 2.50 5.00
N ILE A 76 4.93 1.83 4.30
CA ILE A 76 5.45 0.52 4.73
C ILE A 76 6.27 0.64 6.01
N ASP A 77 7.07 1.68 6.16
CA ASP A 77 7.84 1.88 7.39
C ASP A 77 6.96 2.21 8.59
N PHE A 78 5.94 3.06 8.43
CA PHE A 78 4.96 3.29 9.50
C PHE A 78 4.32 1.98 9.98
N PHE A 79 3.93 1.11 9.05
CA PHE A 79 3.31 -0.18 9.38
C PHE A 79 4.28 -1.19 10.01
N LYS A 80 5.59 -1.08 9.77
CA LYS A 80 6.58 -1.92 10.47
C LYS A 80 6.88 -1.42 11.89
N GLU A 81 6.88 -0.11 12.08
CA GLU A 81 7.27 0.52 13.35
C GLU A 81 6.14 0.58 14.37
N ASN A 82 4.88 0.43 13.95
CA ASN A 82 3.73 0.54 14.81
C ASN A 82 2.96 -0.79 14.89
N GLU A 83 2.80 -1.31 16.11
CA GLU A 83 1.96 -2.50 16.38
C GLU A 83 0.46 -2.20 16.23
N VAL A 84 0.07 -0.93 16.38
CA VAL A 84 -1.30 -0.45 16.25
C VAL A 84 -1.32 0.75 15.31
N VAL A 85 -2.13 0.68 14.27
CA VAL A 85 -2.38 1.80 13.37
C VAL A 85 -3.49 2.66 13.94
N ASN A 86 -3.27 3.97 14.00
CA ASN A 86 -4.31 4.97 14.15
C ASN A 86 -4.27 5.86 12.91
N ILE A 87 -5.40 5.99 12.20
CA ILE A 87 -5.46 6.67 10.89
C ILE A 87 -5.02 8.14 10.98
N GLU A 88 -5.38 8.85 12.04
CA GLU A 88 -5.01 10.27 12.18
C GLU A 88 -3.50 10.42 12.34
N ARG A 89 -2.89 9.62 13.23
CA ARG A 89 -1.44 9.58 13.40
C ARG A 89 -0.73 9.13 12.13
N PHE A 90 -1.26 8.13 11.43
CA PHE A 90 -0.73 7.69 10.15
C PHE A 90 -0.68 8.84 9.14
N LYS A 91 -1.77 9.62 9.03
CA LYS A 91 -1.81 10.76 8.11
C LYS A 91 -0.78 11.81 8.48
N ASP A 92 -0.57 12.07 9.77
CA ASP A 92 0.42 13.03 10.24
C ASP A 92 1.87 12.58 10.00
N ASP A 93 2.16 11.28 10.19
CA ASP A 93 3.51 10.73 10.02
C ASP A 93 3.87 10.54 8.53
N VAL A 94 2.90 10.21 7.67
CA VAL A 94 3.14 9.88 6.26
C VAL A 94 3.01 11.09 5.31
N PHE A 95 2.15 12.06 5.62
CA PHE A 95 1.93 13.23 4.77
C PHE A 95 2.53 14.51 5.35
N ASP A 96 3.43 15.12 4.58
CA ASP A 96 4.06 16.40 4.95
C ASP A 96 3.14 17.62 4.71
N GLU A 97 2.17 17.52 3.78
CA GLU A 97 1.27 18.61 3.40
C GLU A 97 -0.19 18.26 3.71
N ASP A 98 -0.92 19.14 4.40
CA ASP A 98 -2.33 18.94 4.77
C ASP A 98 -3.26 18.75 3.56
N LYS A 99 -2.89 19.31 2.40
CA LYS A 99 -3.62 19.09 1.15
C LYS A 99 -3.70 17.61 0.77
N HIS A 100 -2.63 16.84 0.98
CA HIS A 100 -2.66 15.41 0.67
C HIS A 100 -3.50 14.63 1.67
N LYS A 101 -3.54 15.04 2.95
CA LYS A 101 -4.41 14.43 3.95
C LYS A 101 -5.88 14.54 3.53
N SER A 102 -6.31 15.72 3.09
CA SER A 102 -7.67 15.93 2.60
C SER A 102 -7.96 15.10 1.34
N LEU A 103 -7.02 15.04 0.38
CA LEU A 103 -7.16 14.19 -0.81
C LEU A 103 -7.28 12.71 -0.45
N PHE A 104 -6.52 12.26 0.55
CA PHE A 104 -6.54 10.89 1.03
C PHE A 104 -7.87 10.56 1.73
N ASP A 105 -8.39 11.45 2.58
CA ASP A 105 -9.68 11.27 3.26
C ASP A 105 -10.84 11.21 2.25
N ASP A 106 -10.81 12.04 1.20
CA ASP A 106 -11.82 12.00 0.14
C ASP A 106 -11.72 10.71 -0.68
N TYR A 107 -10.49 10.30 -1.03
CA TYR A 107 -10.26 9.04 -1.74
C TYR A 107 -10.70 7.83 -0.92
N LYS A 108 -10.42 7.82 0.38
CA LYS A 108 -10.85 6.76 1.31
C LYS A 108 -12.37 6.56 1.28
N LYS A 109 -13.14 7.65 1.30
CA LYS A 109 -14.61 7.57 1.23
C LYS A 109 -15.09 6.94 -0.09
N THR A 110 -14.47 7.31 -1.21
CA THR A 110 -14.76 6.72 -2.51
C THR A 110 -14.42 5.24 -2.53
N PHE A 111 -13.23 4.87 -2.05
CA PHE A 111 -12.79 3.48 -1.96
C PHE A 111 -13.71 2.62 -1.07
N GLU A 112 -14.11 3.12 0.10
CA GLU A 112 -15.08 2.46 0.98
C GLU A 112 -16.43 2.23 0.29
N GLY A 113 -16.91 3.22 -0.47
CA GLY A 113 -18.14 3.12 -1.26
C GLY A 113 -18.04 2.10 -2.40
N ASP A 114 -16.96 2.15 -3.17
CA ASP A 114 -16.75 1.30 -4.35
C ASP A 114 -16.55 -0.18 -3.97
N GLN A 115 -15.83 -0.43 -2.86
CA GLN A 115 -15.61 -1.78 -2.34
C GLN A 115 -16.75 -2.24 -1.42
N ASN A 116 -17.69 -1.36 -1.06
CA ASN A 116 -18.76 -1.61 -0.10
C ASN A 116 -18.22 -2.17 1.24
N ILE A 117 -17.17 -1.53 1.75
CA ILE A 117 -16.51 -1.88 3.02
C ILE A 117 -16.49 -0.67 3.95
N VAL A 118 -16.25 -0.93 5.24
CA VAL A 118 -15.99 0.11 6.25
C VAL A 118 -14.64 -0.14 6.87
N MET A 119 -13.72 0.81 6.74
CA MET A 119 -12.40 0.71 7.35
C MET A 119 -12.40 1.27 8.77
N ARG A 120 -11.79 0.52 9.68
CA ARG A 120 -11.61 0.95 11.07
C ARG A 120 -10.56 2.05 11.16
N ASN A 121 -10.82 3.03 12.03
CA ASN A 121 -9.87 4.12 12.31
C ASN A 121 -8.70 3.70 13.18
N GLN A 122 -8.80 2.54 13.83
CA GLN A 122 -7.74 1.95 14.65
C GLN A 122 -7.82 0.42 14.58
N PHE A 123 -6.66 -0.23 14.42
CA PHE A 123 -6.54 -1.69 14.35
C PHE A 123 -5.11 -2.15 14.65
N ASP A 124 -4.96 -3.39 15.10
CA ASP A 124 -3.67 -4.04 15.29
C ASP A 124 -3.04 -4.41 13.94
N VAL A 125 -1.73 -4.26 13.82
CA VAL A 125 -0.99 -4.56 12.60
C VAL A 125 -0.61 -6.03 12.52
N ALA A 126 -0.89 -6.64 11.38
CA ALA A 126 -0.39 -7.96 11.04
C ALA A 126 0.95 -7.87 10.30
N GLU A 127 2.07 -7.98 11.00
CA GLU A 127 3.43 -7.85 10.44
C GLU A 127 3.67 -8.82 9.26
N ALA A 128 3.13 -10.03 9.33
CA ALA A 128 3.21 -11.02 8.24
C ALA A 128 2.53 -10.51 6.95
N VAL A 129 1.43 -9.76 7.08
CA VAL A 129 0.74 -9.13 5.97
C VAL A 129 1.53 -7.95 5.44
N VAL A 130 2.09 -7.09 6.30
CA VAL A 130 2.97 -5.98 5.89
C VAL A 130 4.13 -6.49 5.04
N ASN A 131 4.83 -7.53 5.52
CA ASN A 131 5.94 -8.15 4.81
C ASN A 131 5.53 -8.79 3.47
N LYS A 132 4.31 -9.32 3.38
CA LYS A 132 3.76 -9.88 2.15
C LYS A 132 3.39 -8.78 1.15
N GLU A 133 2.70 -7.73 1.59
CA GLU A 133 2.26 -6.63 0.73
C GLU A 133 3.45 -5.78 0.27
N LYS A 134 4.46 -5.53 1.13
CA LYS A 134 5.73 -4.88 0.77
C LYS A 134 6.35 -5.48 -0.49
N LYS A 135 6.37 -6.81 -0.61
CA LYS A 135 6.95 -7.52 -1.77
C LYS A 135 6.18 -7.30 -3.07
N LYS A 136 4.90 -6.92 -2.99
CA LYS A 136 4.07 -6.63 -4.16
C LYS A 136 4.21 -5.18 -4.62
N ILE A 137 4.68 -4.29 -3.74
CA ILE A 137 4.91 -2.90 -4.09
C ILE A 137 6.16 -2.81 -4.96
N LYS A 138 5.97 -2.22 -6.14
CA LYS A 138 7.04 -1.97 -7.10
C LYS A 138 7.35 -0.48 -7.12
N THR A 139 8.54 -0.13 -6.63
CA THR A 139 9.06 1.24 -6.56
C THR A 139 9.94 1.58 -7.78
N ASP A 140 9.67 0.98 -8.94
CA ASP A 140 10.40 1.26 -10.18
C ASP A 140 9.82 2.45 -10.95
N ILE A 141 10.70 3.39 -11.31
CA ILE A 141 10.41 4.49 -12.23
C ILE A 141 10.85 4.04 -13.63
N LYS A 142 9.89 3.82 -14.52
CA LYS A 142 10.15 3.49 -15.92
C LYS A 142 10.22 4.75 -16.77
N LEU A 143 11.33 4.92 -17.47
CA LEU A 143 11.55 6.00 -18.43
C LEU A 143 11.25 5.52 -19.86
N ASP A 144 10.96 6.47 -20.74
CA ASP A 144 10.70 6.26 -22.17
C ASP A 144 11.93 5.74 -22.94
N THR A 145 13.13 5.96 -22.40
CA THR A 145 14.41 5.52 -22.95
C THR A 145 14.78 4.06 -22.60
N ASN A 146 13.82 3.27 -22.11
CA ASN A 146 14.02 1.91 -21.58
C ASN A 146 14.93 1.83 -20.34
N ILE A 147 15.17 2.96 -19.67
CA ILE A 147 15.89 3.02 -18.39
C ILE A 147 14.90 2.82 -17.24
N GLN A 148 15.30 2.04 -16.23
CA GLN A 148 14.52 1.81 -15.01
C GLN A 148 15.33 2.27 -13.80
N ILE A 149 14.75 3.14 -12.98
CA ILE A 149 15.33 3.54 -11.69
C ILE A 149 14.55 2.80 -10.62
N LYS A 150 15.21 1.88 -9.90
CA LYS A 150 14.61 1.20 -8.75
C LYS A 150 15.00 1.94 -7.49
N LEU A 151 13.99 2.34 -6.71
CA LEU A 151 14.19 2.90 -5.38
C LEU A 151 14.02 1.80 -4.34
N ASP A 152 14.85 1.83 -3.31
CA ASP A 152 14.67 0.94 -2.17
C ASP A 152 13.48 1.41 -1.34
N ILE A 153 12.56 0.49 -1.06
CA ILE A 153 11.36 0.77 -0.26
C ILE A 153 11.68 0.84 1.24
N ASP A 154 12.81 0.29 1.67
CA ASP A 154 13.30 0.38 3.06
C ASP A 154 14.02 1.71 3.35
N ALA A 155 14.14 2.59 2.34
CA ALA A 155 14.79 3.89 2.46
C ALA A 155 13.87 5.00 1.90
N PRO A 156 12.82 5.40 2.63
CA PRO A 156 11.81 6.35 2.16
C PRO A 156 12.41 7.71 1.76
N GLU A 157 13.39 8.18 2.54
CA GLU A 157 14.07 9.46 2.32
C GLU A 157 15.09 9.42 1.18
N ALA A 158 15.50 8.23 0.71
CA ALA A 158 16.52 8.16 -0.34
C ALA A 158 16.03 8.81 -1.65
N SER A 159 14.73 8.70 -1.91
CA SER A 159 14.09 9.28 -3.09
C SER A 159 13.97 10.79 -3.04
N SER A 160 13.84 11.40 -1.86
CA SER A 160 13.76 12.86 -1.67
C SER A 160 15.15 13.48 -1.59
N GLU A 161 16.09 12.82 -0.93
CA GLU A 161 17.45 13.34 -0.69
C GLU A 161 18.39 13.18 -1.88
N TYR A 162 18.35 12.03 -2.57
CA TYR A 162 19.38 11.67 -3.56
C TYR A 162 18.89 11.66 -5.00
N LEU A 163 17.61 11.95 -5.26
CA LEU A 163 17.02 11.95 -6.60
C LEU A 163 16.36 13.31 -6.92
N GLU A 164 16.90 14.02 -7.91
CA GLU A 164 16.34 15.29 -8.38
C GLU A 164 15.80 15.13 -9.80
N ARG A 165 14.53 15.48 -10.03
CA ARG A 165 13.95 15.55 -11.37
C ARG A 165 13.98 16.98 -11.89
N GLY A 166 14.46 17.17 -13.12
CA GLY A 166 14.46 18.46 -13.80
C GLY A 166 14.06 18.36 -15.27
N TYR A 167 13.93 19.52 -15.92
CA TYR A 167 13.72 19.63 -17.36
C TYR A 167 14.86 20.42 -17.98
N ASP A 168 15.49 19.85 -19.00
CA ASP A 168 16.54 20.49 -19.78
C ASP A 168 15.89 21.21 -20.96
N ASN A 169 15.94 22.55 -20.96
CA ASN A 169 15.35 23.39 -22.02
C ASN A 169 16.11 23.27 -23.35
N GLU A 170 17.40 22.94 -23.34
CA GLU A 170 18.21 22.81 -24.56
C GLU A 170 17.93 21.48 -25.25
N LYS A 171 17.94 20.39 -24.47
CA LYS A 171 17.66 19.04 -24.97
C LYS A 171 16.17 18.76 -25.13
N LYS A 172 15.31 19.60 -24.54
CA LYS A 172 13.85 19.44 -24.47
C LYS A 172 13.42 18.11 -23.83
N MET A 173 14.19 17.62 -22.85
CA MET A 173 13.96 16.33 -22.20
C MET A 173 13.96 16.48 -20.67
N TYR A 174 13.20 15.60 -19.99
CA TYR A 174 13.32 15.45 -18.54
C TYR A 174 14.56 14.66 -18.18
N TYR A 175 15.17 14.96 -17.04
CA TYR A 175 16.28 14.20 -16.49
C TYR A 175 16.03 13.87 -15.01
N TYR A 176 16.72 12.84 -14.55
CA TYR A 176 16.92 12.56 -13.13
C TYR A 176 18.42 12.68 -12.82
N LYS A 177 18.78 13.41 -11.77
CA LYS A 177 20.12 13.39 -11.18
C LYS A 177 20.09 12.47 -9.97
N VAL A 178 21.07 11.58 -9.88
CA VAL A 178 21.28 10.71 -8.72
C VAL A 178 22.57 11.16 -8.03
N PHE A 179 22.47 11.49 -6.75
CA PHE A 179 23.62 11.88 -5.93
C PHE A 179 24.09 10.69 -5.09
N PHE A 180 25.40 10.46 -5.02
CA PHE A 180 25.99 9.41 -4.17
C PHE A 180 27.33 9.90 -3.61
N ASN A 181 27.70 9.39 -2.43
CA ASN A 181 28.96 9.78 -1.76
C ASN A 181 30.11 8.82 -2.08
N VAL A 182 29.84 7.50 -2.08
CA VAL A 182 30.84 6.44 -2.27
C VAL A 182 30.20 5.31 -3.09
N GLU A 183 30.94 4.81 -4.07
CA GLU A 183 30.58 3.63 -4.88
C GLU A 183 31.12 2.36 -4.19
N ALA A 184 30.33 1.29 -4.16
CA ALA A 184 30.66 0.02 -3.51
C ALA A 184 31.33 -0.98 -4.47
#